data_AF-A0A0R2NGJ6-F1
#
_entry.id   AF-A0A0R2NGJ6-F1
#
_cell.length_a   1.000
_cell.length_b   1.000
_cell.length_c   1.000
_cell.angle_alpha   90.00
_cell.angle_beta   90.00
_cell.angle_gamma   90.00
#
_symmetry.space_group_name_H-M   'P 1'
#
loop_
_entity.id
_entity.type
_entity.pdbx_description
1 polymer ?
#
loop_
_entity_poly.entity_id
_entity_poly.type
_entity_poly.pdbx_seq_one_letter_code
_entity_poly.pdbx_strand_id
1 'polypeptide(L)'
;MISVLIFLVSLITIIENDSAHFGMQTRTITSTTRISASPKFKKPTLTYVKLGQSNKSKVYILNGSKHTDPEYGTIKINRTSDKQTTLVTKKEEWFYQSQLNKILFCWSNNNHQLKHLYYTFNVPTSWNITQIARH
;
A
#
# COMPACT_ATOMS: atom_id res chain seq x y z
N MET A 1 27.00 8.93 36.97
CA MET A 1 26.82 9.96 35.90
C MET A 1 26.70 9.33 34.53
N ILE A 2 27.55 8.38 34.15
CA ILE A 2 27.46 7.66 32.86
C ILE A 2 26.14 6.88 32.70
N SER A 3 25.66 6.23 33.76
CA SER A 3 24.39 5.48 33.76
C SER A 3 23.17 6.34 33.41
N VAL A 4 23.10 7.57 33.93
CA VAL A 4 22.02 8.52 33.64
C VAL A 4 22.06 8.95 32.18
N LEU A 5 23.25 9.18 31.63
CA LEU A 5 23.41 9.55 30.23
C LEU A 5 22.97 8.41 29.31
N ILE A 6 23.39 7.18 29.59
CA ILE A 6 22.98 5.99 28.83
C ILE A 6 21.45 5.83 28.87
N PHE A 7 20.84 6.02 30.03
CA PHE A 7 19.40 5.93 30.18
C PHE A 7 18.67 6.99 29.33
N LEU A 8 19.09 8.25 29.38
CA LEU A 8 18.50 9.32 28.57
C LEU A 8 18.60 9.05 27.06
N VAL A 9 19.77 8.60 26.59
CA VAL A 9 19.97 8.23 25.18
C VAL A 9 19.04 7.07 24.79
N SER A 10 18.87 6.09 25.68
CA SER A 10 17.98 4.95 25.40
C SER A 10 16.52 5.38 25.24
N LEU A 11 16.04 6.31 26.08
CA LEU A 11 14.67 6.85 25.98
C LEU A 11 14.45 7.59 24.67
N ILE A 12 15.40 8.45 24.28
CA ILE A 12 15.33 9.18 23.01
C ILE A 12 15.28 8.20 21.84
N THR A 13 16.13 7.17 21.86
CA THR A 13 16.18 6.19 20.77
C THR A 13 14.89 5.37 20.69
N ILE A 14 14.26 5.07 21.83
CA ILE A 14 12.95 4.39 21.86
C ILE A 14 11.85 5.29 21.26
N ILE A 15 11.79 6.56 21.67
CA ILE A 15 10.80 7.51 21.15
C ILE A 15 10.96 7.67 19.64
N GLU A 16 12.19 7.87 19.16
CA GLU A 16 12.44 8.00 17.72
C GLU A 16 12.19 6.70 16.95
N ASN A 17 12.44 5.53 17.55
CA ASN A 17 12.09 4.26 16.93
C ASN A 17 10.58 4.12 16.74
N ASP A 18 9.80 4.48 17.76
CA ASP A 18 8.34 4.36 17.75
C ASP A 18 7.69 5.40 16.82
N SER A 19 8.09 6.68 16.93
CA SER A 19 7.45 7.76 16.18
C SER A 19 8.01 7.96 14.78
N ALA A 20 9.30 7.69 14.57
CA ALA A 20 10.03 8.03 13.35
C ALA A 20 10.71 6.81 12.68
N HIS A 21 10.45 5.60 13.16
CA HIS A 21 11.01 4.35 12.62
C HIS A 21 12.55 4.36 12.62
N PHE A 22 13.18 4.99 13.61
CA PHE A 22 14.65 5.03 13.75
C PHE A 22 15.27 3.63 13.68
N GLY A 23 16.34 3.49 12.91
CA GLY A 23 17.02 2.20 12.71
C GLY A 23 16.30 1.24 11.75
N MET A 24 15.20 1.67 11.11
CA MET A 24 14.49 0.93 10.07
C MET A 24 14.80 1.48 8.67
N GLN A 25 14.60 0.63 7.67
CA GLN A 25 14.61 1.01 6.26
C GLN A 25 13.26 0.70 5.62
N THR A 26 12.99 1.36 4.49
CA THR A 26 11.83 1.02 3.67
C THR A 26 12.22 -0.08 2.68
N ARG A 27 11.37 -1.10 2.53
CA ARG A 27 11.44 -2.05 1.42
C ARG A 27 10.14 -2.05 0.63
N THR A 28 10.25 -2.31 -0.66
CA THR A 28 9.10 -2.37 -1.57
C THR A 28 8.89 -3.80 -2.07
N ILE A 29 7.70 -4.33 -1.86
CA ILE A 29 7.26 -5.63 -2.37
C ILE A 29 6.28 -5.37 -3.50
N THR A 30 6.58 -5.89 -4.70
CA THR A 30 5.71 -5.73 -5.88
C THR A 30 5.03 -7.04 -6.19
N SER A 31 3.72 -7.00 -6.40
CA SER A 31 2.91 -8.12 -6.86
C SER A 31 2.06 -7.70 -8.05
N THR A 32 1.99 -8.54 -9.07
CA THR A 32 1.17 -8.32 -10.26
C THR A 32 0.11 -9.40 -10.34
N THR A 33 -1.15 -8.99 -10.35
CA THR A 33 -2.29 -9.89 -10.54
C THR A 33 -3.01 -9.56 -11.84
N ARG A 34 -3.39 -10.60 -12.60
CA ARG A 34 -4.30 -10.45 -13.74
C ARG A 34 -5.74 -10.26 -13.27
N ILE A 35 -6.49 -9.43 -13.98
CA ILE A 35 -7.92 -9.19 -13.75
C ILE A 35 -8.68 -9.67 -14.98
N SER A 36 -9.60 -10.61 -14.76
CA SER A 36 -10.51 -11.10 -15.81
C SER A 36 -11.80 -10.29 -15.82
N ALA A 37 -12.40 -10.12 -17.00
CA ALA A 37 -13.70 -9.46 -17.17
C ALA A 37 -14.84 -10.31 -16.56
N SER A 38 -15.89 -9.66 -16.04
CA SER A 38 -17.06 -10.37 -15.53
C SER A 38 -17.82 -10.92 -16.72
N PRO A 39 -18.28 -12.19 -16.69
CA PRO A 39 -19.14 -12.70 -17.74
C PRO A 39 -20.51 -12.00 -17.78
N LYS A 40 -20.90 -11.29 -16.71
CA LYS A 40 -22.20 -10.61 -16.60
C LYS A 40 -22.34 -9.36 -17.47
N PHE A 41 -21.24 -8.75 -17.91
CA PHE A 41 -21.27 -7.53 -18.71
C PHE A 41 -20.90 -7.82 -20.16
N LYS A 42 -21.68 -7.30 -21.11
CA LYS A 42 -21.38 -7.41 -22.56
C LYS A 42 -20.03 -6.80 -22.94
N LYS A 43 -19.52 -5.85 -22.12
CA LYS A 43 -18.21 -5.22 -22.28
C LYS A 43 -17.45 -5.21 -20.95
N PRO A 44 -16.15 -5.56 -20.91
CA PRO A 44 -15.34 -5.49 -19.70
C PRO A 44 -15.35 -4.08 -19.09
N THR A 45 -15.68 -3.99 -17.81
CA THR A 45 -15.84 -2.71 -17.11
C THR A 45 -15.04 -2.72 -15.82
N LEU A 46 -14.19 -1.71 -15.63
CA LEU A 46 -13.56 -1.40 -14.35
C LEU A 46 -14.39 -0.33 -13.65
N THR A 47 -14.89 -0.64 -12.46
CA THR A 47 -15.59 0.32 -11.63
C THR A 47 -14.65 0.82 -10.52
N TYR A 48 -14.83 2.05 -10.04
CA TYR A 48 -14.13 2.54 -8.85
C TYR A 48 -14.96 3.57 -8.07
N VAL A 49 -14.63 3.78 -6.79
CA VAL A 49 -15.32 4.72 -5.91
C VAL A 49 -14.34 5.72 -5.33
N LYS A 50 -14.44 7.00 -5.69
CA LYS A 50 -13.61 8.05 -5.11
C LYS A 50 -14.12 8.40 -3.71
N LEU A 51 -13.30 8.31 -2.65
CA LEU A 51 -13.68 8.80 -1.31
C LEU A 51 -12.85 10.05 -0.99
N GLY A 52 -13.49 11.22 -1.07
CA GLY A 52 -12.89 12.52 -0.81
C GLY A 52 -12.49 13.32 -2.06
N GLN A 53 -12.22 14.62 -1.88
CA GLN A 53 -11.81 15.53 -2.96
C GLN A 53 -10.32 15.37 -3.34
N SER A 54 -9.50 14.87 -2.42
CA SER A 54 -8.06 14.61 -2.62
C SER A 54 -7.79 13.46 -3.59
N ASN A 55 -6.60 13.42 -4.18
CA ASN A 55 -6.09 12.36 -5.07
C ASN A 55 -6.04 10.94 -4.44
N LYS A 56 -6.48 10.80 -3.18
CA LYS A 56 -6.72 9.55 -2.45
C LYS A 56 -8.00 8.86 -2.97
N SER A 57 -8.01 8.53 -4.25
CA SER A 57 -9.09 7.78 -4.89
C SER A 57 -9.07 6.36 -4.33
N LYS A 58 -10.19 5.81 -3.86
CA LYS A 58 -10.32 4.37 -3.56
C LYS A 58 -10.71 3.63 -4.85
N VAL A 59 -10.29 2.37 -5.02
CA VAL A 59 -10.66 1.56 -6.19
C VAL A 59 -11.26 0.25 -5.72
N TYR A 60 -12.53 0.09 -6.01
CA TYR A 60 -13.22 -1.18 -5.83
C TYR A 60 -13.36 -1.84 -7.18
N ILE A 61 -12.60 -2.91 -7.45
CA ILE A 61 -12.86 -3.71 -8.64
C ILE A 61 -14.19 -4.45 -8.43
N LEU A 62 -15.28 -3.98 -9.05
CA LEU A 62 -16.57 -4.69 -9.10
C LEU A 62 -16.54 -5.82 -10.14
N ASN A 63 -15.55 -6.70 -10.02
CA ASN A 63 -15.39 -7.83 -10.91
C ASN A 63 -14.69 -9.00 -10.20
N GLY A 64 -15.20 -9.33 -9.02
CA GLY A 64 -14.69 -10.37 -8.11
C GLY A 64 -14.50 -9.87 -6.68
N SER A 65 -14.11 -10.76 -5.78
CA SER A 65 -14.01 -10.58 -4.31
C SER A 65 -12.78 -9.77 -3.83
N LYS A 66 -12.15 -8.95 -4.69
CA LYS A 66 -10.88 -8.28 -4.36
C LYS A 66 -11.09 -6.82 -3.99
N HIS A 67 -10.61 -6.45 -2.80
CA HIS A 67 -10.72 -5.12 -2.23
C HIS A 67 -9.33 -4.49 -2.08
N THR A 68 -9.19 -3.19 -2.36
CA THR A 68 -8.00 -2.41 -2.03
C THR A 68 -8.14 -1.81 -0.63
N ASP A 69 -7.02 -1.62 0.08
CA ASP A 69 -7.01 -0.93 1.36
C ASP A 69 -7.24 0.59 1.15
N PRO A 70 -8.32 1.15 1.72
CA PRO A 70 -8.71 2.53 1.50
C PRO A 70 -7.98 3.54 2.39
N GLU A 71 -7.24 3.12 3.41
CA GLU A 71 -6.62 3.99 4.42
C GLU A 71 -5.18 4.35 4.03
N TYR A 72 -4.43 3.36 3.54
CA TYR A 72 -3.01 3.49 3.19
C TYR A 72 -2.74 3.45 1.68
N GLY A 73 -3.80 3.38 0.86
CA GLY A 73 -3.73 3.15 -0.58
C GLY A 73 -3.73 4.41 -1.44
N THR A 74 -2.79 4.52 -2.38
CA THR A 74 -2.86 5.42 -3.54
C THR A 74 -3.16 4.62 -4.79
N ILE A 75 -4.02 5.16 -5.65
CA ILE A 75 -4.40 4.54 -6.90
C ILE A 75 -3.92 5.33 -8.09
N LYS A 76 -3.48 4.60 -9.12
CA LYS A 76 -3.25 5.08 -10.47
C LYS A 76 -3.95 4.17 -11.47
N ILE A 77 -4.58 4.77 -12.47
CA ILE A 77 -5.19 4.04 -13.59
C ILE A 77 -4.46 4.45 -14.86
N ASN A 78 -3.87 3.47 -15.55
CA ASN A 78 -3.18 3.64 -16.82
C ASN A 78 -3.99 2.96 -17.92
N ARG A 79 -4.08 3.61 -19.09
CA ARG A 79 -4.53 2.97 -20.32
C ARG A 79 -3.34 2.28 -20.98
N THR A 80 -3.51 1.03 -21.39
CA THR A 80 -2.52 0.26 -22.15
C THR A 80 -3.12 -0.27 -23.44
N SER A 81 -2.27 -0.53 -24.45
CA SER A 81 -2.62 -1.27 -25.66
C SER A 81 -2.64 -2.78 -25.44
N ASP A 82 -2.14 -3.26 -24.29
CA ASP A 82 -2.17 -4.68 -23.94
C ASP A 82 -3.60 -5.22 -23.89
N LYS A 83 -3.76 -6.49 -24.25
CA LYS A 83 -5.07 -7.18 -24.18
C LYS A 83 -5.47 -7.59 -22.77
N GLN A 84 -4.51 -7.64 -21.83
CA GLN A 84 -4.73 -8.13 -20.47
C GLN A 84 -4.81 -6.97 -19.47
N THR A 85 -5.83 -6.99 -18.62
CA THR A 85 -5.91 -6.07 -17.48
C THR A 85 -5.09 -6.60 -16.32
N THR A 86 -4.26 -5.74 -15.72
CA THR A 86 -3.45 -6.10 -14.55
C THR A 86 -3.60 -5.09 -13.42
N LEU A 87 -3.50 -5.59 -12.19
CA LEU A 87 -3.31 -4.80 -10.99
C LEU A 87 -1.89 -5.05 -10.48
N VAL A 88 -1.08 -4.00 -10.50
CA VAL A 88 0.24 -3.99 -9.86
C VAL A 88 0.08 -3.35 -8.48
N THR A 89 0.33 -4.12 -7.44
CA THR A 89 0.34 -3.67 -6.05
C THR A 89 1.79 -3.52 -5.61
N LYS A 90 2.17 -2.32 -5.17
CA LYS A 90 3.44 -2.09 -4.46
C LYS A 90 3.14 -1.85 -2.98
N LYS A 91 3.68 -2.70 -2.13
CA LYS A 91 3.63 -2.57 -0.67
C LYS A 91 4.95 -2.00 -0.18
N GLU A 92 4.92 -0.82 0.40
CA GLU A 92 6.06 -0.27 1.14
C GLU A 92 5.89 -0.58 2.62
N GLU A 93 6.89 -1.19 3.21
CA GLU A 93 6.91 -1.52 4.64
C GLU A 93 8.24 -1.11 5.26
N TRP A 94 8.18 -0.72 6.54
CA TRP A 94 9.37 -0.51 7.36
C TRP A 94 9.91 -1.86 7.83
N PHE A 95 11.22 -2.05 7.78
CA PHE A 95 11.85 -3.26 8.31
C PHE A 95 13.21 -2.96 8.94
N TYR A 96 13.59 -3.79 9.92
CA TYR A 96 14.95 -3.75 10.47
C TYR A 96 15.90 -4.52 9.56
N GLN A 97 16.82 -3.79 8.91
CA GLN A 97 17.89 -4.42 8.13
C GLN A 97 18.98 -5.02 9.01
N SER A 98 19.32 -4.33 10.11
CA SER A 98 20.35 -4.77 11.05
C SER A 98 19.78 -5.72 12.10
N GLN A 99 20.52 -6.80 12.37
CA GLN A 99 20.20 -7.77 13.42
C GLN A 99 20.19 -7.11 14.82
N LEU A 100 21.08 -6.15 15.07
CA LEU A 100 21.15 -5.44 16.35
C LEU A 100 19.86 -4.64 16.60
N ASN A 101 19.42 -3.84 15.62
CA ASN A 101 18.18 -3.05 15.75
C ASN A 101 16.97 -3.96 15.93
N LYS A 102 16.93 -5.09 15.21
CA LYS A 102 15.88 -6.09 15.37
C LYS A 102 15.82 -6.67 16.78
N ILE A 103 16.97 -6.87 17.45
CA ILE A 103 17.03 -7.35 18.84
C ILE A 103 16.59 -6.24 19.80
N LEU A 104 17.10 -5.01 19.62
CA LEU A 104 16.77 -3.87 20.49
C LEU A 104 15.29 -3.54 20.51
N PHE A 105 14.63 -3.69 19.35
CA PHE A 105 13.24 -3.29 19.14
C PHE A 105 12.33 -4.47 18.78
N CYS A 106 12.69 -5.71 19.14
CA CYS A 106 11.84 -6.87 18.85
C CYS A 106 10.46 -6.78 19.53
N TRP A 107 10.37 -6.02 20.61
CA TRP A 107 9.18 -5.83 21.43
C TRP A 107 8.23 -4.75 20.90
N SER A 108 8.66 -3.85 20.00
CA SER A 108 7.85 -2.72 19.55
C SER A 108 6.83 -3.08 18.46
N ASN A 109 6.85 -4.32 17.94
CA ASN A 109 5.91 -4.84 16.95
C ASN A 109 5.75 -3.96 15.68
N ASN A 110 6.75 -3.13 15.38
CA ASN A 110 6.75 -2.23 14.22
C ASN A 110 7.55 -2.80 13.02
N ASN A 111 8.15 -3.98 13.16
CA ASN A 111 8.83 -4.64 12.05
C ASN A 111 7.82 -5.13 11.00
N HIS A 112 8.08 -4.84 9.72
CA HIS A 112 7.14 -5.00 8.59
C HIS A 112 5.87 -4.13 8.70
N GLN A 113 5.89 -3.07 9.52
CA GLN A 113 4.79 -2.12 9.58
C GLN A 113 4.54 -1.51 8.21
N LEU A 114 3.27 -1.50 7.80
CA LEU A 114 2.87 -0.94 6.53
C LEU A 114 3.12 0.58 6.52
N LYS A 115 3.88 1.03 5.52
CA LYS A 115 4.11 2.45 5.27
C LYS A 115 3.10 2.99 4.26
N HIS A 116 2.95 2.31 3.12
CA HIS A 116 2.06 2.74 2.05
C HIS A 116 1.72 1.59 1.09
N LEU A 117 0.55 1.68 0.43
CA LEU A 117 0.14 0.79 -0.65
C LEU A 117 -0.06 1.60 -1.94
N TYR A 118 0.52 1.15 -3.04
CA TYR A 118 0.26 1.69 -4.37
C TYR A 118 -0.43 0.66 -5.23
N TYR A 119 -1.55 1.03 -5.83
CA TYR A 119 -2.31 0.21 -6.74
C TYR A 119 -2.29 0.84 -8.13
N THR A 120 -1.64 0.17 -9.09
CA THR A 120 -1.63 0.60 -10.48
C THR A 120 -2.45 -0.36 -11.32
N PHE A 121 -3.56 0.15 -11.85
CA PHE A 121 -4.42 -0.57 -12.78
C PHE A 121 -3.97 -0.30 -14.20
N ASN A 122 -3.45 -1.31 -14.90
CA ASN A 122 -3.19 -1.22 -16.33
C ASN A 122 -4.41 -1.82 -17.05
N VAL A 123 -5.17 -0.94 -17.70
CA VAL A 123 -6.48 -1.25 -18.27
C VAL A 123 -6.41 -1.09 -19.79
N PRO A 124 -6.79 -2.11 -20.58
CA PRO A 124 -6.85 -2.00 -22.02
C PRO A 124 -7.77 -0.84 -22.45
N THR A 125 -7.47 -0.19 -23.58
CA THR A 125 -8.34 0.85 -24.16
C THR A 125 -9.75 0.34 -24.49
N SER A 126 -9.89 -0.96 -24.72
CA SER A 126 -11.17 -1.63 -24.99
C SER A 126 -12.11 -1.70 -23.77
N TRP A 127 -11.64 -1.45 -22.55
CA TRP A 127 -12.47 -1.52 -21.34
C TRP A 127 -13.18 -0.20 -21.06
N ASN A 128 -14.38 -0.29 -20.50
CA ASN A 128 -15.04 0.87 -19.92
C ASN A 128 -14.51 1.12 -18.50
N ILE A 129 -14.39 2.39 -18.13
CA ILE A 129 -14.01 2.80 -16.77
C ILE A 129 -15.15 3.67 -16.23
N THR A 130 -15.71 3.29 -15.09
CA THR A 130 -16.84 4.00 -14.48
C THR A 130 -16.52 4.36 -13.04
N GLN A 131 -16.73 5.62 -12.69
CA GLN A 131 -16.69 6.08 -11.30
C GLN A 131 -18.10 6.02 -10.71
N ILE A 132 -18.24 5.46 -9.52
CA ILE A 132 -19.48 5.52 -8.74
C ILE A 132 -19.28 6.51 -7.59
N ALA A 133 -20.26 7.39 -7.38
CA ALA A 133 -20.31 8.25 -6.20
C ALA A 133 -20.80 7.44 -4.99
N ARG A 134 -20.19 7.65 -3.83
CA ARG A 134 -20.73 7.07 -2.58
C ARG A 134 -21.97 7.88 -2.20
N HIS A 135 -23.14 7.22 -2.23
CA HIS A 135 -24.35 7.71 -1.58
C HIS A 135 -24.23 7.58 -0.06
#